data_AF-A0A964U5D6-F1
#
_entry.id   AF-A0A964U5D6-F1
#
_cell.length_a   1.000
_cell.length_b   1.000
_cell.length_c   1.000
_cell.angle_alpha   90.00
_cell.angle_beta   90.00
_cell.angle_gamma   90.00
#
_symmetry.space_group_name_H-M   'P 1'
#
loop_
_entity.id
_entity.type
_entity.pdbx_description
1 polymer ?
#
loop_
_entity_poly.entity_id
_entity_poly.type
_entity_poly.pdbx_seq_one_letter_code
_entity_poly.pdbx_strand_id
1 'polypeptide(L)'
;NTQVGKLALKLTLETTQPLANVYCPSHAVEIKKHGDHKAVIGYESDQLGEGDLKVYYSAEKPEGAVGLTLFTYRDGHADVLGSEDGYFMLLASPVLSAERKPTPKDVVFVLDTSGSMQGEKLAQAKKALRFCIENLNDDDRFQIVRFSTDAETLFDGLKPADDEHRGKANGFVDGLKPIGGTAIEEALTKAIEPTTQRDSKRPYYVIFLTDGRPTIGETDTDRILHNAITRFKAENKVRVFCFGIGTDINTKLLDKITETTRAVTEYVLPDEDIEIKVSRFYTKINEPVLANPTLAVTGDIKLQKTYPKSLPDLFAGDQLVVIGRYAGHGDAAVTLAGTVAGGEHKVVDDAAFAKQSIEHAFIPRLWATRRIGYLLDEIRLQGESGELKEEVVALARAFGVVTPYTSYLIVEDEALRNVPVAARTMQEMNDDGARRARAGAAYREMAQAEAGEASVRGAQSNASLKSAANAPAADQARIYAKRSADALDHANMDYDSATPLTQQSLYRNGKTFVLNGAQWVDTEAQTQRAQELKVERVAFNSDRYFEIVRENTDVAQWVSVGQNVQLVLADRMVEVYAE
;
A
#
# COMPACT_ATOMS: atom_id res chain seq x y z
N ASN A 1 -28.11 5.75 18.47
CA ASN A 1 -27.34 4.87 17.57
C ASN A 1 -28.13 3.62 17.25
N THR A 2 -28.99 3.69 16.23
CA THR A 2 -29.54 2.48 15.62
C THR A 2 -28.40 1.85 14.82
N GLN A 3 -27.97 0.64 15.18
CA GLN A 3 -27.09 -0.14 14.31
C GLN A 3 -27.85 -0.33 13.00
N VAL A 4 -27.44 0.39 11.96
CA VAL A 4 -27.86 0.04 10.61
C VAL A 4 -27.18 -1.29 10.32
N GLY A 5 -27.94 -2.38 10.36
CA GLY A 5 -27.48 -3.67 9.86
C GLY A 5 -27.07 -3.51 8.38
N LYS A 6 -26.08 -4.27 7.92
CA LYS A 6 -25.54 -4.33 6.54
C LYS A 6 -26.01 -3.23 5.57
N LEU A 7 -25.11 -2.31 5.22
CA LEU A 7 -25.30 -1.37 4.12
C LEU A 7 -24.75 -1.98 2.83
N ALA A 8 -25.57 -2.02 1.78
CA ALA A 8 -25.15 -2.39 0.43
C ALA A 8 -25.59 -1.30 -0.55
N LEU A 9 -24.66 -0.79 -1.35
CA LEU A 9 -24.90 0.19 -2.41
C LEU A 9 -24.42 -0.39 -3.74
N LYS A 10 -25.25 -0.24 -4.77
CA LYS A 10 -24.89 -0.55 -6.16
C LYS A 10 -25.13 0.68 -7.02
N LEU A 11 -24.05 1.24 -7.55
CA LEU A 11 -24.07 2.36 -8.47
C LEU A 11 -23.79 1.82 -9.88
N THR A 12 -24.61 2.23 -10.86
CA THR A 12 -24.38 1.90 -12.27
C THR A 12 -24.07 3.17 -13.02
N LEU A 13 -22.87 3.25 -13.60
CA LEU A 13 -22.40 4.35 -14.43
C LEU A 13 -22.52 3.93 -15.89
N GLU A 14 -23.27 4.70 -16.68
CA GLU A 14 -23.40 4.52 -18.14
C GLU A 14 -23.03 5.84 -18.84
N THR A 15 -22.13 5.77 -19.81
CA THR A 15 -21.56 6.95 -20.48
C THR A 15 -21.66 6.84 -22.00
N THR A 16 -21.85 7.98 -22.67
CA THR A 16 -21.84 8.04 -24.14
C THR A 16 -20.43 7.93 -24.72
N GLN A 17 -19.42 8.40 -23.98
CA GLN A 17 -18.01 8.21 -24.30
C GLN A 17 -17.46 6.95 -23.62
N PRO A 18 -16.52 6.22 -24.23
CA PRO A 18 -15.82 5.11 -23.58
C PRO A 18 -15.18 5.52 -22.24
N LEU A 19 -15.15 4.63 -21.26
CA LEU A 19 -14.64 4.86 -19.89
C LEU A 19 -13.15 4.49 -19.78
N ALA A 20 -12.29 5.49 -19.56
CA ALA A 20 -10.87 5.29 -19.25
C ALA A 20 -10.65 4.85 -17.80
N ASN A 21 -10.97 5.70 -16.83
CA ASN A 21 -10.77 5.42 -15.41
C ASN A 21 -12.09 5.52 -14.66
N VAL A 22 -12.27 4.66 -13.66
CA VAL A 22 -13.29 4.78 -12.62
C VAL A 22 -12.57 4.57 -11.30
N TYR A 23 -12.76 5.47 -10.34
CA TYR A 23 -11.97 5.52 -9.11
C TYR A 23 -12.80 6.05 -7.95
N CYS A 24 -12.62 5.43 -6.77
CA CYS A 24 -13.27 5.85 -5.53
C CYS A 24 -12.21 6.06 -4.44
N PRO A 25 -11.87 7.30 -4.08
CA PRO A 25 -10.92 7.57 -3.00
C PRO A 25 -11.53 7.38 -1.61
N SER A 26 -12.86 7.43 -1.50
CA SER A 26 -13.55 7.54 -0.20
C SER A 26 -13.84 6.18 0.44
N HIS A 27 -14.11 5.16 -0.37
CA HIS A 27 -14.60 3.86 0.10
C HIS A 27 -13.89 2.71 -0.65
N ALA A 28 -13.77 1.57 0.02
CA ALA A 28 -13.32 0.33 -0.60
C ALA A 28 -14.50 -0.26 -1.37
N VAL A 29 -14.47 -0.11 -2.69
CA VAL A 29 -15.56 -0.52 -3.59
C VAL A 29 -15.06 -1.54 -4.60
N GLU A 30 -15.94 -2.45 -5.02
CA GLU A 30 -15.69 -3.30 -6.18
C GLU A 30 -16.13 -2.55 -7.44
N ILE A 31 -15.23 -2.37 -8.41
CA ILE A 31 -15.52 -1.72 -9.68
C ILE A 31 -15.41 -2.76 -10.79
N LYS A 32 -16.52 -3.03 -11.48
CA LYS A 32 -16.58 -3.92 -12.64
C LYS A 32 -16.97 -3.14 -13.88
N LYS A 33 -16.07 -3.05 -14.86
CA LYS A 33 -16.39 -2.52 -16.18
C LYS A 33 -17.08 -3.59 -17.03
N HIS A 34 -18.09 -3.18 -17.80
CA HIS A 34 -18.87 -4.03 -18.69
C HIS A 34 -18.81 -3.43 -20.11
N GLY A 35 -17.76 -3.79 -20.85
CA GLY A 35 -17.41 -3.11 -22.09
C GLY A 35 -16.99 -1.65 -21.84
N ASP A 36 -17.07 -0.84 -22.88
CA ASP A 36 -16.45 0.49 -22.87
C ASP A 36 -17.32 1.56 -22.21
N HIS A 37 -18.64 1.36 -22.15
CA HIS A 37 -19.59 2.41 -21.80
C HIS A 37 -20.28 2.23 -20.45
N LYS A 38 -19.93 1.17 -19.71
CA LYS A 38 -20.64 0.81 -18.48
C LYS A 38 -19.70 0.35 -17.39
N ALA A 39 -19.93 0.83 -16.17
CA ALA A 39 -19.29 0.32 -14.96
C ALA A 39 -20.32 0.13 -13.84
N VAL A 40 -20.14 -0.93 -13.06
CA VAL A 40 -20.90 -1.20 -11.85
C VAL A 40 -19.96 -1.04 -10.66
N ILE A 41 -20.33 -0.18 -9.73
CA ILE A 41 -19.61 0.05 -8.47
C ILE A 41 -20.45 -0.53 -7.34
N GLY A 42 -19.93 -1.58 -6.70
CA GLY A 42 -20.51 -2.22 -5.53
C GLY A 42 -19.80 -1.79 -4.26
N TYR A 43 -20.56 -1.46 -3.22
CA TYR A 43 -20.07 -1.20 -1.89
C TYR A 43 -20.91 -1.98 -0.89
N GLU A 44 -20.24 -2.74 -0.01
CA GLU A 44 -20.88 -3.45 1.09
C GLU A 44 -20.11 -3.18 2.37
N SER A 45 -20.83 -2.92 3.46
CA SER A 45 -20.23 -2.75 4.78
C SER A 45 -21.18 -3.17 5.90
N ASP A 46 -20.62 -3.83 6.89
CA ASP A 46 -21.31 -4.21 8.13
C ASP A 46 -21.32 -3.07 9.17
N GLN A 47 -20.61 -1.98 8.88
CA GLN A 47 -20.58 -0.75 9.67
C GLN A 47 -20.95 0.42 8.76
N LEU A 48 -21.74 1.38 9.26
CA LEU A 48 -21.98 2.60 8.51
C LEU A 48 -20.66 3.37 8.42
N GLY A 49 -20.08 3.43 7.22
CA GLY A 49 -18.94 4.31 6.95
C GLY A 49 -19.35 5.76 7.16
N GLU A 50 -18.37 6.61 7.48
CA GLU A 50 -18.59 8.03 7.66
C GLU A 50 -18.18 8.81 6.40
N GLY A 51 -19.02 9.74 5.95
CA GLY A 51 -18.74 10.64 4.84
C GLY A 51 -19.35 10.22 3.49
N ASP A 52 -19.12 11.04 2.47
CA ASP A 52 -19.72 10.86 1.14
C ASP A 52 -18.98 9.80 0.32
N LEU A 53 -19.73 8.95 -0.38
CA LEU A 53 -19.19 8.08 -1.42
C LEU A 53 -18.94 8.88 -2.69
N LYS A 54 -17.68 9.22 -2.94
CA LYS A 54 -17.21 9.97 -4.12
C LYS A 54 -16.67 9.02 -5.18
N VAL A 55 -17.26 9.03 -6.38
CA VAL A 55 -16.77 8.29 -7.56
C VAL A 55 -16.31 9.28 -8.62
N TYR A 56 -15.06 9.16 -9.05
CA TYR A 56 -14.48 9.90 -10.16
C TYR A 56 -14.42 8.99 -11.38
N TYR A 57 -14.74 9.52 -12.55
CA TYR A 57 -14.57 8.81 -13.82
C TYR A 57 -14.00 9.73 -14.89
N SER A 58 -13.36 9.14 -15.89
CA SER A 58 -12.87 9.86 -17.06
C SER A 58 -13.20 9.11 -18.35
N ALA A 59 -13.38 9.87 -19.42
CA ALA A 59 -13.57 9.32 -20.75
C ALA A 59 -12.23 8.91 -21.36
N GLU A 60 -12.26 7.88 -22.21
CA GLU A 60 -11.14 7.49 -23.05
C GLU A 60 -10.85 8.57 -24.08
N LYS A 61 -9.56 8.82 -24.29
CA LYS A 61 -9.10 9.69 -25.37
C LYS A 61 -8.86 8.83 -26.61
N PRO A 62 -9.13 9.33 -27.83
CA PRO A 62 -9.14 8.52 -29.06
C PRO A 62 -7.84 7.78 -29.42
N GLU A 63 -6.72 8.06 -28.73
CA GLU A 63 -5.41 7.49 -29.01
C GLU A 63 -4.64 7.16 -27.71
N GLY A 64 -4.73 5.91 -27.24
CA GLY A 64 -3.87 5.44 -26.15
C GLY A 64 -4.16 4.01 -25.70
N ALA A 65 -3.13 3.18 -25.50
CA ALA A 65 -3.31 1.85 -24.89
C ALA A 65 -3.56 1.90 -23.37
N VAL A 66 -3.44 3.09 -22.77
CA VAL A 66 -3.62 3.37 -21.34
C VAL A 66 -4.34 4.71 -21.20
N GLY A 67 -5.43 4.75 -20.43
CA GLY A 67 -6.11 5.99 -20.08
C GLY A 67 -5.42 6.69 -18.91
N LEU A 68 -4.89 7.90 -19.14
CA LEU A 68 -4.29 8.74 -18.11
C LEU A 68 -5.31 9.73 -17.54
N THR A 69 -5.27 9.98 -16.24
CA THR A 69 -6.10 11.01 -15.59
C THR A 69 -5.34 11.63 -14.43
N LEU A 70 -5.08 12.93 -14.50
CA LEU A 70 -4.38 13.68 -13.45
C LEU A 70 -5.37 14.47 -12.59
N PHE A 71 -5.22 14.34 -11.28
CA PHE A 71 -5.85 15.18 -10.28
C PHE A 71 -4.77 15.95 -9.53
N THR A 72 -5.03 17.22 -9.21
CA THR A 72 -4.11 18.08 -8.46
C THR A 72 -4.80 18.74 -7.27
N TYR A 73 -4.02 19.00 -6.22
CA TYR A 73 -4.41 19.76 -5.05
C TYR A 73 -3.26 20.68 -4.62
N ARG A 74 -3.55 21.96 -4.38
CA ARG A 74 -2.65 22.97 -3.81
C ARG A 74 -3.50 24.07 -3.20
N ASP A 75 -3.47 24.22 -1.88
CA ASP A 75 -4.24 25.25 -1.16
C ASP A 75 -3.52 26.61 -1.07
N GLY A 76 -2.24 26.66 -1.43
CA GLY A 76 -1.44 27.89 -1.42
C GLY A 76 -0.74 28.16 -0.08
N HIS A 77 -0.74 27.18 0.83
CA HIS A 77 -0.02 27.25 2.10
C HIS A 77 1.07 26.18 2.16
N ALA A 78 2.09 26.44 2.98
CA ALA A 78 3.09 25.43 3.29
C ALA A 78 2.46 24.27 4.07
N ASP A 79 2.79 23.04 3.71
CA ASP A 79 2.33 21.85 4.42
C ASP A 79 3.09 21.63 5.74
N VAL A 80 2.77 20.54 6.44
CA VAL A 80 3.41 20.19 7.73
C VAL A 80 4.90 19.91 7.64
N LEU A 81 5.45 19.79 6.43
CA LEU A 81 6.88 19.66 6.18
C LEU A 81 7.51 20.99 5.70
N GLY A 82 6.76 22.09 5.73
CA GLY A 82 7.22 23.42 5.33
C GLY A 82 7.29 23.64 3.82
N SER A 83 6.64 22.80 3.01
CA SER A 83 6.70 22.86 1.55
C SER A 83 5.44 23.47 0.96
N GLU A 84 5.59 24.47 0.08
CA GLU A 84 4.48 25.08 -0.70
C GLU A 84 4.15 24.34 -2.00
N ASP A 85 4.79 23.18 -2.25
CA ASP A 85 4.50 22.36 -3.43
C ASP A 85 3.03 21.90 -3.41
N GLY A 86 2.51 21.52 -4.58
CA GLY A 86 1.20 20.88 -4.69
C GLY A 86 1.30 19.37 -4.56
N TYR A 87 0.15 18.69 -4.46
CA TYR A 87 0.02 17.24 -4.52
C TYR A 87 -0.66 16.83 -5.82
N PHE A 88 -0.26 15.70 -6.39
CA PHE A 88 -0.92 15.13 -7.56
C PHE A 88 -1.27 13.66 -7.36
N MET A 89 -2.29 13.21 -8.07
CA MET A 89 -2.62 11.80 -8.27
C MET A 89 -2.83 11.56 -9.76
N LEU A 90 -2.06 10.64 -10.34
CA LEU A 90 -2.20 10.16 -11.70
C LEU A 90 -2.80 8.76 -11.66
N LEU A 91 -3.94 8.57 -12.33
CA LEU A 91 -4.50 7.26 -12.62
C LEU A 91 -4.06 6.84 -14.01
N ALA A 92 -3.61 5.59 -14.14
CA ALA A 92 -3.26 4.95 -15.39
C ALA A 92 -3.89 3.56 -15.44
N SER A 93 -4.90 3.36 -16.28
CA SER A 93 -5.53 2.04 -16.49
C SER A 93 -5.39 1.63 -17.95
N PRO A 94 -5.11 0.35 -18.25
CA PRO A 94 -5.16 -0.17 -19.60
C PRO A 94 -6.50 0.13 -20.27
N VAL A 95 -6.44 0.55 -21.53
CA VAL A 95 -7.61 0.50 -22.41
C VAL A 95 -7.82 -0.97 -22.81
N LEU A 96 -9.01 -1.50 -22.50
CA LEU A 96 -9.40 -2.84 -22.88
C LEU A 96 -9.84 -2.83 -24.34
N SER A 97 -8.95 -3.19 -25.27
CA SER A 97 -9.37 -3.50 -26.64
C SER A 97 -9.59 -5.00 -26.76
N ALA A 98 -10.77 -5.40 -27.26
CA ALA A 98 -11.16 -6.80 -27.47
C ALA A 98 -10.24 -7.58 -28.43
N GLU A 99 -9.34 -6.91 -29.16
CA GLU A 99 -8.45 -7.51 -30.15
C GLU A 99 -7.01 -7.73 -29.64
N ARG A 100 -6.72 -7.41 -28.37
CA ARG A 100 -5.34 -7.45 -27.86
C ARG A 100 -4.92 -8.89 -27.51
N LYS A 101 -3.97 -9.44 -28.26
CA LYS A 101 -3.32 -10.72 -27.89
C LYS A 101 -2.45 -10.52 -26.64
N PRO A 102 -2.48 -11.46 -25.66
CA PRO A 102 -1.58 -11.42 -24.51
C PRO A 102 -0.11 -11.33 -24.95
N THR A 103 0.68 -10.50 -24.26
CA THR A 103 2.12 -10.46 -24.49
C THR A 103 2.75 -11.74 -23.93
N PRO A 104 3.48 -12.54 -24.73
CA PRO A 104 4.12 -13.75 -24.22
C PRO A 104 5.12 -13.43 -23.12
N LYS A 105 5.07 -14.19 -22.02
CA LYS A 105 5.94 -14.01 -20.85
C LYS A 105 6.77 -15.26 -20.57
N ASP A 106 7.79 -15.08 -19.73
CA ASP A 106 8.56 -16.17 -19.16
C ASP A 106 8.29 -16.23 -17.66
N VAL A 107 7.93 -17.41 -17.16
CA VAL A 107 7.53 -17.58 -15.75
C VAL A 107 8.30 -18.72 -15.09
N VAL A 108 8.96 -18.46 -13.97
CA VAL A 108 9.58 -19.50 -13.15
C VAL A 108 8.83 -19.63 -11.83
N PHE A 109 8.28 -20.80 -11.57
CA PHE A 109 7.67 -21.12 -10.29
C PHE A 109 8.71 -21.70 -9.36
N VAL A 110 8.91 -21.08 -8.20
CA VAL A 110 9.87 -21.53 -7.20
C VAL A 110 9.11 -21.91 -5.95
N LEU A 111 9.12 -23.20 -5.62
CA LEU A 111 8.32 -23.76 -4.53
C LEU A 111 9.21 -24.39 -3.47
N ASP A 112 9.08 -23.90 -2.25
CA ASP A 112 9.66 -24.49 -1.05
C ASP A 112 9.01 -25.85 -0.77
N THR A 113 9.85 -26.86 -0.57
CA THR A 113 9.47 -28.22 -0.17
C THR A 113 10.23 -28.66 1.07
N SER A 114 10.63 -27.72 1.93
CA SER A 114 11.26 -27.99 3.22
C SER A 114 10.33 -28.76 4.17
N GLY A 115 10.90 -29.28 5.26
CA GLY A 115 10.13 -30.04 6.26
C GLY A 115 8.94 -29.25 6.86
N SER A 116 9.05 -27.92 6.98
CA SER A 116 7.98 -27.07 7.52
C SER A 116 6.72 -27.07 6.64
N MET A 117 6.86 -27.28 5.33
CA MET A 117 5.75 -27.32 4.37
C MET A 117 4.83 -28.55 4.53
N GLN A 118 5.13 -29.46 5.45
CA GLN A 118 4.36 -30.69 5.66
C GLN A 118 2.85 -30.43 5.87
N GLY A 119 2.04 -31.36 5.35
CA GLY A 119 0.60 -31.37 5.54
C GLY A 119 -0.13 -30.46 4.56
N GLU A 120 -1.00 -29.61 5.08
CA GLU A 120 -1.92 -28.79 4.28
C GLU A 120 -1.20 -27.71 3.46
N LYS A 121 -0.12 -27.12 3.99
CA LYS A 121 0.65 -26.07 3.31
C LYS A 121 1.18 -26.52 1.94
N LEU A 122 1.90 -27.65 1.88
CA LEU A 122 2.35 -28.20 0.60
C LEU A 122 1.18 -28.66 -0.28
N ALA A 123 0.10 -29.21 0.30
CA ALA A 123 -1.05 -29.62 -0.48
C ALA A 123 -1.72 -28.44 -1.20
N GLN A 124 -1.95 -27.32 -0.50
CA GLN A 124 -2.49 -26.10 -1.07
C GLN A 124 -1.50 -25.45 -2.06
N ALA A 125 -0.20 -25.40 -1.74
CA ALA A 125 0.81 -24.86 -2.65
C ALA A 125 0.92 -25.67 -3.96
N LYS A 126 0.75 -27.00 -3.91
CA LYS A 126 0.65 -27.85 -5.11
C LYS A 126 -0.57 -27.50 -5.95
N LYS A 127 -1.74 -27.29 -5.34
CA LYS A 127 -2.96 -26.88 -6.07
C LYS A 127 -2.80 -25.52 -6.72
N ALA A 128 -2.25 -24.55 -5.98
CA ALA A 128 -1.92 -23.23 -6.49
C ALA A 128 -0.98 -23.30 -7.70
N LEU A 129 0.10 -24.08 -7.62
CA LEU A 129 1.05 -24.27 -8.70
C LEU A 129 0.40 -24.91 -9.93
N ARG A 130 -0.44 -25.93 -9.75
CA ARG A 130 -1.22 -26.52 -10.85
C ARG A 130 -2.13 -25.50 -11.51
N PHE A 131 -2.87 -24.72 -10.72
CA PHE A 131 -3.71 -23.65 -11.26
C PHE A 131 -2.89 -22.72 -12.16
N CYS A 132 -1.72 -22.27 -11.70
CA CYS A 132 -0.86 -21.40 -12.51
C CYS A 132 -0.36 -22.08 -13.79
N ILE A 133 0.04 -23.34 -13.75
CA ILE A 133 0.51 -24.09 -14.92
C ILE A 133 -0.60 -24.22 -15.97
N GLU A 134 -1.82 -24.53 -15.53
CA GLU A 134 -2.97 -24.70 -16.43
C GLU A 134 -3.46 -23.36 -17.01
N ASN A 135 -3.20 -22.24 -16.34
CA ASN A 135 -3.58 -20.90 -16.78
C ASN A 135 -2.47 -20.14 -17.53
N LEU A 136 -1.32 -20.78 -17.82
CA LEU A 136 -0.33 -20.23 -18.74
C LEU A 136 -0.94 -20.03 -20.14
N ASN A 137 -0.53 -18.96 -20.84
CA ASN A 137 -0.91 -18.78 -22.24
C ASN A 137 -0.05 -19.69 -23.13
N ASP A 138 -0.56 -20.08 -24.29
CA ASP A 138 0.12 -21.03 -25.20
C ASP A 138 1.52 -20.55 -25.66
N ASP A 139 1.69 -19.24 -25.82
CA ASP A 139 2.96 -18.64 -26.24
C ASP A 139 3.94 -18.40 -25.07
N ASP A 140 3.53 -18.66 -23.82
CA ASP A 140 4.38 -18.50 -22.65
C ASP A 140 5.47 -19.58 -22.59
N ARG A 141 6.54 -19.28 -21.85
CA ARG A 141 7.50 -20.31 -21.44
C ARG A 141 7.60 -20.36 -19.94
N PHE A 142 7.87 -21.55 -19.42
CA PHE A 142 7.92 -21.75 -17.98
C PHE A 142 8.99 -22.74 -17.52
N GLN A 143 9.25 -22.70 -16.22
CA GLN A 143 10.14 -23.59 -15.47
C GLN A 143 9.59 -23.76 -14.06
N ILE A 144 9.91 -24.89 -13.42
CA ILE A 144 9.64 -25.13 -12.00
C ILE A 144 10.96 -25.40 -11.30
N VAL A 145 11.20 -24.71 -10.19
CA VAL A 145 12.31 -24.94 -9.27
C VAL A 145 11.69 -25.38 -7.94
N ARG A 146 11.97 -26.62 -7.53
CA ARG A 146 11.67 -27.05 -6.16
C ARG A 146 12.92 -26.84 -5.31
N PHE A 147 12.77 -26.41 -4.07
CA PHE A 147 13.93 -26.27 -3.20
C PHE A 147 13.67 -26.72 -1.77
N SER A 148 14.72 -27.27 -1.16
CA SER A 148 14.79 -27.61 0.25
C SER A 148 16.23 -27.49 0.73
N THR A 149 16.91 -28.58 1.06
CA THR A 149 18.37 -28.60 1.31
C THR A 149 19.17 -28.31 0.03
N ASP A 150 18.61 -28.62 -1.13
CA ASP A 150 19.13 -28.31 -2.46
C ASP A 150 18.01 -27.74 -3.34
N ALA A 151 18.37 -27.08 -4.44
CA ALA A 151 17.40 -26.65 -5.45
C ALA A 151 17.47 -27.54 -6.70
N GLU A 152 16.33 -27.94 -7.25
CA GLU A 152 16.25 -28.75 -8.48
C GLU A 152 15.29 -28.09 -9.47
N THR A 153 15.73 -28.00 -10.73
CA THR A 153 14.93 -27.51 -11.85
C THR A 153 14.27 -28.69 -12.56
N LEU A 154 13.01 -28.54 -12.95
CA LEU A 154 12.29 -29.55 -13.72
C LEU A 154 12.89 -29.75 -15.12
N PHE A 155 13.20 -28.65 -15.80
CA PHE A 155 13.73 -28.65 -17.16
C PHE A 155 15.17 -28.14 -17.23
N ASP A 156 15.87 -28.47 -18.31
CA ASP A 156 17.09 -27.76 -18.72
C ASP A 156 16.68 -26.48 -19.47
N GLY A 157 16.53 -25.38 -18.72
CA GLY A 157 16.05 -24.08 -19.20
C GLY A 157 14.54 -23.94 -19.32
N LEU A 158 14.09 -22.83 -19.91
CA LEU A 158 12.66 -22.51 -20.09
C LEU A 158 12.03 -23.30 -21.25
N LYS A 159 10.83 -23.85 -21.05
CA LYS A 159 10.10 -24.64 -22.05
C LYS A 159 8.75 -24.02 -22.41
N PRO A 160 8.25 -24.22 -23.64
CA PRO A 160 6.91 -23.75 -24.03
C PRO A 160 5.81 -24.35 -23.15
N ALA A 161 4.72 -23.60 -22.95
CA ALA A 161 3.57 -24.04 -22.18
C ALA A 161 2.61 -24.95 -22.99
N ASP A 162 3.16 -25.95 -23.69
CA ASP A 162 2.37 -26.95 -24.44
C ASP A 162 1.91 -28.13 -23.56
N ASP A 163 1.02 -28.96 -24.08
CA ASP A 163 0.44 -30.10 -23.35
C ASP A 163 1.50 -31.10 -22.86
N GLU A 164 2.58 -31.30 -23.62
CA GLU A 164 3.66 -32.23 -23.25
C GLU A 164 4.39 -31.72 -22.00
N HIS A 165 4.79 -30.45 -21.99
CA HIS A 165 5.53 -29.84 -20.88
C HIS A 165 4.62 -29.59 -19.67
N ARG A 166 3.34 -29.22 -19.87
CA ARG A 166 2.33 -29.16 -18.79
C ARG A 166 2.13 -30.52 -18.13
N GLY A 167 2.05 -31.59 -18.92
CA GLY A 167 1.96 -32.97 -18.41
C GLY A 167 3.16 -33.37 -17.56
N LYS A 168 4.38 -33.09 -18.03
CA LYS A 168 5.62 -33.31 -17.26
C LYS A 168 5.65 -32.51 -15.96
N ALA A 169 5.22 -31.25 -16.02
CA ALA A 169 5.14 -30.37 -14.87
C ALA A 169 4.16 -30.88 -13.81
N ASN A 170 2.96 -31.30 -14.21
CA ASN A 170 1.99 -31.89 -13.30
C ASN A 170 2.53 -33.15 -12.61
N GLY A 171 3.23 -34.03 -13.35
CA GLY A 171 3.91 -35.20 -12.78
C GLY A 171 5.01 -34.85 -11.78
N PHE A 172 5.79 -33.79 -12.06
CA PHE A 172 6.80 -33.29 -11.12
C PHE A 172 6.17 -32.75 -9.83
N VAL A 173 5.08 -32.00 -9.95
CA VAL A 173 4.32 -31.46 -8.80
C VAL A 173 3.73 -32.59 -7.93
N ASP A 174 3.25 -33.67 -8.54
CA ASP A 174 2.80 -34.86 -7.81
C ASP A 174 3.90 -35.45 -6.93
N GLY A 175 5.12 -35.52 -7.47
CA GLY A 175 6.28 -36.11 -6.82
C GLY A 175 6.85 -35.31 -5.64
N LEU A 176 6.51 -34.02 -5.48
CA LEU A 176 7.10 -33.17 -4.43
C LEU A 176 6.74 -33.68 -3.03
N LYS A 177 7.73 -33.69 -2.13
CA LYS A 177 7.59 -34.14 -0.75
C LYS A 177 8.28 -33.15 0.19
N PRO A 178 7.74 -32.90 1.39
CA PRO A 178 8.34 -32.00 2.36
C PRO A 178 9.53 -32.71 3.01
N ILE A 179 10.75 -32.21 2.79
CA ILE A 179 11.98 -32.79 3.35
C ILE A 179 13.07 -31.73 3.45
N GLY A 180 13.94 -31.83 4.46
CA GLY A 180 15.18 -31.04 4.51
C GLY A 180 15.02 -29.60 5.00
N GLY A 181 16.06 -28.80 4.74
CA GLY A 181 16.15 -27.39 5.11
C GLY A 181 15.62 -26.47 4.01
N THR A 182 16.11 -25.22 4.00
CA THR A 182 15.58 -24.13 3.17
C THR A 182 16.73 -23.33 2.53
N ALA A 183 17.11 -23.70 1.31
CA ALA A 183 18.21 -23.11 0.53
C ALA A 183 17.74 -21.99 -0.43
N ILE A 184 17.33 -20.85 0.13
CA ILE A 184 16.72 -19.74 -0.63
C ILE A 184 17.67 -19.15 -1.68
N GLU A 185 18.95 -18.92 -1.34
CA GLU A 185 19.93 -18.34 -2.27
C GLU A 185 20.08 -19.18 -3.54
N GLU A 186 20.23 -20.51 -3.38
CA GLU A 186 20.39 -21.43 -4.50
C GLU A 186 19.13 -21.47 -5.37
N ALA A 187 17.96 -21.51 -4.74
CA ALA A 187 16.68 -21.51 -5.43
C ALA A 187 16.47 -20.25 -6.28
N LEU A 188 16.73 -19.07 -5.71
CA LEU A 188 16.63 -17.79 -6.42
C LEU A 188 17.67 -17.70 -7.55
N THR A 189 18.90 -18.16 -7.31
CA THR A 189 19.96 -18.18 -8.33
C THR A 189 19.54 -19.04 -9.52
N LYS A 190 19.07 -20.28 -9.30
CA LYS A 190 18.58 -21.16 -10.37
C LYS A 190 17.34 -20.62 -11.07
N ALA A 191 16.49 -19.88 -10.36
CA ALA A 191 15.31 -19.26 -10.95
C ALA A 191 15.64 -18.09 -11.88
N ILE A 192 16.75 -17.40 -11.64
CA ILE A 192 17.17 -16.21 -12.38
C ILE A 192 18.23 -16.55 -13.44
N GLU A 193 19.05 -17.58 -13.26
CA GLU A 193 20.07 -17.99 -14.22
C GLU A 193 19.57 -18.11 -15.68
N PRO A 194 18.35 -18.62 -15.98
CA PRO A 194 17.82 -18.66 -17.35
C PRO A 194 17.63 -17.28 -18.01
N THR A 195 17.67 -16.18 -17.24
CA THR A 195 17.59 -14.80 -17.78
C THR A 195 18.86 -14.41 -18.53
N THR A 196 20.02 -14.93 -18.11
CA THR A 196 21.34 -14.58 -18.67
C THR A 196 21.53 -15.04 -20.11
N GLN A 197 20.67 -15.94 -20.59
CA GLN A 197 20.73 -16.49 -21.94
C GLN A 197 19.99 -15.65 -23.00
N ARG A 198 19.63 -14.38 -22.74
CA ARG A 198 18.57 -13.70 -23.51
C ARG A 198 18.82 -12.26 -23.99
N ASP A 199 18.69 -12.13 -25.30
CA ASP A 199 18.20 -10.96 -26.05
C ASP A 199 16.65 -10.95 -26.12
N SER A 200 15.97 -11.39 -25.04
CA SER A 200 14.52 -11.53 -25.02
C SER A 200 13.83 -10.21 -24.67
N LYS A 201 12.81 -9.90 -25.45
CA LYS A 201 11.87 -8.79 -25.27
C LYS A 201 10.68 -9.12 -24.34
N ARG A 202 10.63 -10.35 -23.81
CA ARG A 202 9.53 -10.84 -22.96
C ARG A 202 9.73 -10.45 -21.49
N PRO A 203 8.64 -10.10 -20.76
CA PRO A 203 8.70 -9.99 -19.31
C PRO A 203 9.12 -11.31 -18.67
N TYR A 204 9.92 -11.24 -17.60
CA TYR A 204 10.39 -12.40 -16.85
C TYR A 204 9.90 -12.34 -15.42
N TYR A 205 9.06 -13.29 -15.03
CA TYR A 205 8.44 -13.35 -13.71
C TYR A 205 8.89 -14.58 -12.95
N VAL A 206 9.23 -14.39 -11.68
CA VAL A 206 9.49 -15.46 -10.73
C VAL A 206 8.39 -15.41 -9.69
N ILE A 207 7.73 -16.54 -9.45
CA ILE A 207 6.71 -16.68 -8.42
C ILE A 207 7.31 -17.58 -7.34
N PHE A 208 7.69 -16.96 -6.22
CA PHE A 208 8.46 -17.56 -5.14
C PHE A 208 7.60 -17.83 -3.92
N LEU A 209 7.36 -19.11 -3.59
CA LEU A 209 6.54 -19.55 -2.45
C LEU A 209 7.46 -20.18 -1.39
N THR A 210 7.39 -19.69 -0.15
CA THR A 210 8.14 -20.25 1.00
C THR A 210 7.37 -20.09 2.30
N ASP A 211 7.54 -21.02 3.23
CA ASP A 211 7.01 -20.93 4.60
C ASP A 211 8.10 -20.80 5.67
N GLY A 212 9.36 -20.62 5.24
CA GLY A 212 10.51 -20.72 6.09
C GLY A 212 11.52 -19.59 5.93
N ARG A 213 12.49 -19.59 6.84
CA ARG A 213 13.70 -18.77 6.78
C ARG A 213 14.82 -19.52 6.07
N PRO A 214 15.79 -18.83 5.46
CA PRO A 214 16.96 -19.52 4.91
C PRO A 214 17.70 -20.25 6.05
N THR A 215 17.96 -21.55 5.86
CA THR A 215 18.65 -22.40 6.85
C THR A 215 19.85 -23.15 6.27
N ILE A 216 19.98 -23.14 4.94
CA ILE A 216 21.05 -23.82 4.20
C ILE A 216 21.71 -22.83 3.24
N GLY A 217 23.03 -22.88 3.14
CA GLY A 217 23.81 -21.94 2.33
C GLY A 217 24.02 -20.60 3.04
N GLU A 218 24.00 -19.50 2.29
CA GLU A 218 23.96 -18.16 2.87
C GLU A 218 22.60 -17.90 3.52
N THR A 219 22.62 -17.38 4.75
CA THR A 219 21.43 -17.08 5.54
C THR A 219 21.29 -15.59 5.83
N ASP A 220 22.34 -14.80 5.59
CA ASP A 220 22.31 -13.35 5.70
C ASP A 220 21.51 -12.73 4.56
N THR A 221 20.48 -11.97 4.93
CA THR A 221 19.53 -11.37 3.99
C THR A 221 20.20 -10.52 2.91
N ASP A 222 21.15 -9.66 3.29
CA ASP A 222 21.78 -8.72 2.35
C ASP A 222 22.74 -9.43 1.40
N ARG A 223 23.43 -10.48 1.87
CA ARG A 223 24.27 -11.32 1.02
C ARG A 223 23.46 -12.17 0.05
N ILE A 224 22.34 -12.78 0.49
CA ILE A 224 21.42 -13.49 -0.40
C ILE A 224 20.95 -12.54 -1.52
N LEU A 225 20.49 -11.34 -1.15
CA LEU A 225 20.03 -10.34 -2.11
C LEU A 225 21.15 -9.91 -3.06
N HIS A 226 22.37 -9.71 -2.56
CA HIS A 226 23.51 -9.36 -3.40
C HIS A 226 23.83 -10.47 -4.40
N ASN A 227 23.96 -11.71 -3.93
CA ASN A 227 24.39 -12.86 -4.72
C ASN A 227 23.34 -13.27 -5.76
N ALA A 228 22.08 -13.41 -5.35
CA ALA A 228 21.02 -14.01 -6.17
C ALA A 228 20.21 -12.99 -6.98
N ILE A 229 20.07 -11.74 -6.52
CA ILE A 229 19.19 -10.75 -7.15
C ILE A 229 19.98 -9.58 -7.75
N THR A 230 20.84 -8.93 -6.96
CA THR A 230 21.45 -7.65 -7.32
C THR A 230 22.41 -7.78 -8.49
N ARG A 231 23.13 -8.91 -8.60
CA ARG A 231 23.99 -9.20 -9.76
C ARG A 231 23.24 -9.20 -11.10
N PHE A 232 21.94 -9.51 -11.09
CA PHE A 232 21.08 -9.55 -12.27
C PHE A 232 20.22 -8.28 -12.44
N LYS A 233 20.32 -7.33 -11.50
CA LYS A 233 19.58 -6.05 -11.52
C LYS A 233 19.91 -5.19 -12.73
N ALA A 234 21.12 -5.30 -13.28
CA ALA A 234 21.58 -4.49 -14.42
C ALA A 234 20.65 -4.59 -15.65
N GLU A 235 19.90 -5.68 -15.78
CA GLU A 235 19.00 -5.90 -16.91
C GLU A 235 17.56 -5.40 -16.66
N ASN A 236 17.18 -5.01 -15.43
CA ASN A 236 15.85 -4.49 -15.05
C ASN A 236 14.62 -5.34 -15.46
N LYS A 237 14.79 -6.55 -15.99
CA LYS A 237 13.72 -7.32 -16.65
C LYS A 237 13.04 -8.38 -15.78
N VAL A 238 13.54 -8.65 -14.58
CA VAL A 238 13.00 -9.67 -13.68
C VAL A 238 12.06 -9.05 -12.65
N ARG A 239 10.91 -9.69 -12.41
CA ARG A 239 10.04 -9.46 -11.24
C ARG A 239 10.04 -10.72 -10.39
N VAL A 240 10.33 -10.62 -9.10
CA VAL A 240 10.22 -11.74 -8.17
C VAL A 240 9.06 -11.47 -7.23
N PHE A 241 7.93 -12.11 -7.45
CA PHE A 241 6.75 -12.04 -6.61
C PHE A 241 6.87 -13.07 -5.49
N CYS A 242 6.77 -12.64 -4.24
CA CYS A 242 6.97 -13.51 -3.09
C CYS A 242 5.64 -13.84 -2.40
N PHE A 243 5.48 -15.10 -2.01
CA PHE A 243 4.38 -15.59 -1.20
C PHE A 243 4.95 -16.19 0.08
N GLY A 244 4.79 -15.45 1.18
CA GLY A 244 5.21 -15.89 2.51
C GLY A 244 4.07 -16.64 3.19
N ILE A 245 4.26 -17.93 3.45
CA ILE A 245 3.24 -18.82 4.02
C ILE A 245 3.47 -18.98 5.52
N GLY A 246 2.44 -18.70 6.32
CA GLY A 246 2.51 -18.72 7.77
C GLY A 246 3.33 -17.56 8.34
N THR A 247 3.89 -17.78 9.52
CA THR A 247 4.54 -16.73 10.33
C THR A 247 6.03 -16.93 10.54
N ASP A 248 6.60 -18.10 10.26
CA ASP A 248 8.04 -18.40 10.45
C ASP A 248 8.87 -18.10 9.18
N ILE A 249 8.60 -16.95 8.57
CA ILE A 249 9.24 -16.49 7.34
C ILE A 249 10.13 -15.27 7.61
N ASN A 250 11.18 -15.07 6.81
CA ASN A 250 11.96 -13.84 6.88
C ASN A 250 11.28 -12.73 6.05
N THR A 251 10.42 -11.94 6.69
CA THR A 251 9.66 -10.86 6.05
C THR A 251 10.58 -9.79 5.42
N LYS A 252 11.70 -9.46 6.07
CA LYS A 252 12.66 -8.49 5.55
C LYS A 252 13.32 -8.96 4.26
N LEU A 253 13.68 -10.24 4.17
CA LEU A 253 14.25 -10.84 2.96
C LEU A 253 13.24 -10.79 1.81
N LEU A 254 12.00 -11.25 2.03
CA LEU A 254 10.97 -11.25 0.97
C LEU A 254 10.67 -9.84 0.46
N ASP A 255 10.55 -8.87 1.36
CA ASP A 255 10.26 -7.48 0.99
C ASP A 255 11.46 -6.79 0.32
N LYS A 256 12.70 -7.10 0.71
CA LYS A 256 13.90 -6.62 0.00
C LYS A 256 13.99 -7.18 -1.41
N ILE A 257 13.65 -8.45 -1.61
CA ILE A 257 13.60 -9.09 -2.93
C ILE A 257 12.59 -8.38 -3.84
N THR A 258 11.36 -8.18 -3.34
CA THR A 258 10.28 -7.59 -4.13
C THR A 258 10.52 -6.11 -4.41
N GLU A 259 11.06 -5.35 -3.45
CA GLU A 259 11.44 -3.95 -3.66
C GLU A 259 12.56 -3.80 -4.69
N THR A 260 13.59 -4.66 -4.63
CA THR A 260 14.71 -4.65 -5.59
C THR A 260 14.25 -5.00 -7.00
N THR A 261 13.25 -5.87 -7.12
CA THR A 261 12.76 -6.38 -8.41
C THR A 261 11.49 -5.68 -8.91
N ARG A 262 10.95 -4.68 -8.20
CA ARG A 262 9.70 -3.96 -8.54
C ARG A 262 8.46 -4.86 -8.58
N ALA A 263 8.42 -5.82 -7.67
CA ALA A 263 7.34 -6.77 -7.46
C ALA A 263 6.66 -6.52 -6.11
N VAL A 264 5.84 -7.47 -5.66
CA VAL A 264 5.13 -7.39 -4.36
C VAL A 264 5.25 -8.70 -3.60
N THR A 265 5.19 -8.60 -2.26
CA THR A 265 5.06 -9.73 -1.35
C THR A 265 3.59 -9.89 -0.95
N GLU A 266 3.07 -11.10 -0.98
CA GLU A 266 1.79 -11.47 -0.40
C GLU A 266 1.99 -12.45 0.75
N TYR A 267 1.46 -12.10 1.92
CA TYR A 267 1.54 -12.93 3.11
C TYR A 267 0.25 -13.74 3.28
N VAL A 268 0.39 -15.06 3.44
CA VAL A 268 -0.69 -16.02 3.64
C VAL A 268 -0.63 -16.50 5.09
N LEU A 269 -1.55 -16.04 5.94
CA LEU A 269 -1.63 -16.48 7.34
C LEU A 269 -2.12 -17.94 7.44
N PRO A 270 -1.87 -18.63 8.57
CA PRO A 270 -2.26 -20.04 8.72
C PRO A 270 -3.75 -20.35 8.52
N ASP A 271 -4.62 -19.36 8.73
CA ASP A 271 -6.07 -19.44 8.53
C ASP A 271 -6.53 -19.01 7.13
N GLU A 272 -5.60 -18.58 6.27
CA GLU A 272 -5.86 -18.18 4.89
C GLU A 272 -5.48 -19.29 3.90
N ASP A 273 -6.12 -19.28 2.73
CA ASP A 273 -5.90 -20.28 1.69
C ASP A 273 -4.85 -19.80 0.67
N ILE A 274 -3.76 -20.56 0.54
CA ILE A 274 -2.67 -20.28 -0.41
C ILE A 274 -3.19 -20.33 -1.86
N GLU A 275 -4.07 -21.27 -2.19
CA GLU A 275 -4.63 -21.45 -3.52
C GLU A 275 -5.40 -20.21 -3.95
N ILE A 276 -6.23 -19.65 -3.06
CA ILE A 276 -7.03 -18.45 -3.35
C ILE A 276 -6.14 -17.23 -3.63
N LYS A 277 -5.11 -17.01 -2.80
CA LYS A 277 -4.21 -15.85 -2.96
C LYS A 277 -3.36 -15.95 -4.21
N VAL A 278 -2.71 -17.09 -4.41
CA VAL A 278 -1.83 -17.31 -5.57
C VAL A 278 -2.62 -17.31 -6.88
N SER A 279 -3.79 -17.97 -6.93
CA SER A 279 -4.62 -17.97 -8.15
C SER A 279 -5.12 -16.58 -8.53
N ARG A 280 -5.65 -15.81 -7.55
CA ARG A 280 -6.08 -14.43 -7.76
C ARG A 280 -4.95 -13.55 -8.27
N PHE A 281 -3.77 -13.66 -7.65
CA PHE A 281 -2.58 -12.95 -8.08
C PHE A 281 -2.15 -13.35 -9.50
N TYR A 282 -2.13 -14.65 -9.80
CA TYR A 282 -1.72 -15.14 -11.11
C TYR A 282 -2.67 -14.67 -12.22
N THR A 283 -3.98 -14.72 -11.99
CA THR A 283 -4.98 -14.17 -12.92
C THR A 283 -4.71 -12.70 -13.22
N LYS A 284 -4.32 -11.92 -12.21
CA LYS A 284 -3.97 -10.50 -12.35
C LYS A 284 -2.73 -10.30 -13.22
N ILE A 285 -1.67 -11.09 -13.02
CA ILE A 285 -0.42 -10.92 -13.76
C ILE A 285 -0.35 -11.68 -15.10
N ASN A 286 -1.42 -12.39 -15.46
CA ASN A 286 -1.43 -13.27 -16.64
C ASN A 286 -1.27 -12.48 -17.95
N GLU A 287 -1.76 -11.25 -17.99
CA GLU A 287 -1.78 -10.39 -19.17
C GLU A 287 -1.04 -9.05 -18.92
N PRO A 288 0.29 -9.00 -19.10
CA PRO A 288 1.04 -7.76 -18.98
C PRO A 288 0.70 -6.80 -20.13
N VAL A 289 0.26 -5.60 -19.78
CA VAL A 289 -0.13 -4.52 -20.70
C VAL A 289 1.02 -3.57 -20.95
N LEU A 290 1.79 -3.19 -19.92
CA LEU A 290 2.91 -2.27 -20.04
C LEU A 290 4.01 -2.67 -19.04
N ALA A 291 5.12 -3.20 -19.55
CA ALA A 291 6.26 -3.57 -18.73
C ALA A 291 7.26 -2.42 -18.60
N ASN A 292 7.98 -2.36 -17.47
CA ASN A 292 9.00 -1.35 -17.19
C ASN A 292 8.53 0.11 -17.34
N PRO A 293 7.39 0.51 -16.75
CA PRO A 293 6.88 1.85 -16.97
C PRO A 293 7.81 2.93 -16.41
N THR A 294 7.87 4.05 -17.12
CA THR A 294 8.52 5.29 -16.69
C THR A 294 7.55 6.45 -16.84
N LEU A 295 7.61 7.40 -15.91
CA LEU A 295 6.77 8.59 -15.90
C LEU A 295 7.64 9.83 -16.06
N ALA A 296 7.29 10.67 -17.03
CA ALA A 296 7.94 11.95 -17.29
C ALA A 296 6.91 13.07 -17.44
N VAL A 297 7.29 14.29 -17.09
CA VAL A 297 6.48 15.50 -17.28
C VAL A 297 7.34 16.57 -17.93
N THR A 298 6.75 17.33 -18.84
CA THR A 298 7.44 18.40 -19.59
C THR A 298 7.33 19.76 -18.90
N GLY A 299 8.05 20.77 -19.41
CA GLY A 299 8.03 22.14 -18.90
C GLY A 299 8.76 22.30 -17.57
N ASP A 300 8.32 23.28 -16.77
CA ASP A 300 8.91 23.62 -15.47
C ASP A 300 8.33 22.81 -14.30
N ILE A 301 7.49 21.80 -14.60
CA ILE A 301 6.87 20.96 -13.58
C ILE A 301 7.86 19.93 -13.07
N LYS A 302 8.12 19.93 -11.75
CA LYS A 302 9.00 18.95 -11.10
C LYS A 302 8.20 18.04 -10.19
N LEU A 303 8.14 16.76 -10.52
CA LEU A 303 7.56 15.75 -9.64
C LEU A 303 8.56 15.35 -8.54
N GLN A 304 8.08 15.27 -7.31
CA GLN A 304 8.88 14.92 -6.13
C GLN A 304 8.11 13.98 -5.22
N LYS A 305 8.84 13.21 -4.38
CA LYS A 305 8.23 12.28 -3.40
C LYS A 305 7.08 11.46 -4.01
N THR A 306 7.33 10.89 -5.20
CA THR A 306 6.36 10.14 -6.01
C THR A 306 6.33 8.67 -5.61
N TYR A 307 5.12 8.13 -5.44
CA TYR A 307 4.86 6.75 -5.01
C TYR A 307 3.89 6.03 -5.95
N PRO A 308 4.16 4.75 -6.31
CA PRO A 308 5.30 3.95 -5.85
C PRO A 308 6.64 4.48 -6.40
N LYS A 309 7.73 4.29 -5.63
CA LYS A 309 9.06 4.84 -5.96
C LYS A 309 9.61 4.28 -7.26
N SER A 310 9.34 2.99 -7.48
CA SER A 310 9.55 2.28 -8.72
C SER A 310 8.19 1.85 -9.25
N LEU A 311 7.85 2.21 -10.50
CA LEU A 311 6.57 1.85 -11.08
C LEU A 311 6.52 0.34 -11.36
N PRO A 312 5.47 -0.38 -10.91
CA PRO A 312 5.27 -1.78 -11.24
C PRO A 312 4.84 -1.93 -12.69
N ASP A 313 4.98 -3.14 -13.24
CA ASP A 313 4.36 -3.45 -14.53
C ASP A 313 2.83 -3.31 -14.42
N LEU A 314 2.20 -2.84 -15.50
CA LEU A 314 0.75 -2.67 -15.59
C LEU A 314 0.15 -3.89 -16.27
N PHE A 315 -0.84 -4.52 -15.64
CA PHE A 315 -1.53 -5.70 -16.16
C PHE A 315 -2.97 -5.39 -16.56
N ALA A 316 -3.57 -6.23 -17.40
CA ALA A 316 -4.97 -6.08 -17.79
C ALA A 316 -5.89 -6.09 -16.55
N GLY A 317 -6.84 -5.16 -16.50
CA GLY A 317 -7.73 -4.97 -15.35
C GLY A 317 -7.13 -4.17 -14.18
N ASP A 318 -5.84 -3.84 -14.21
CA ASP A 318 -5.21 -3.00 -13.19
C ASP A 318 -5.51 -1.52 -13.38
N GLN A 319 -5.44 -0.80 -12.26
CA GLN A 319 -5.35 0.65 -12.22
C GLN A 319 -4.10 1.03 -11.45
N LEU A 320 -3.10 1.58 -12.14
CA LEU A 320 -1.93 2.17 -11.50
C LEU A 320 -2.32 3.55 -10.96
N VAL A 321 -2.19 3.70 -9.66
CA VAL A 321 -2.34 4.98 -8.96
C VAL A 321 -0.95 5.47 -8.61
N VAL A 322 -0.54 6.62 -9.17
CA VAL A 322 0.74 7.28 -8.84
C VAL A 322 0.42 8.57 -8.09
N ILE A 323 1.03 8.79 -6.93
CA ILE A 323 0.75 9.96 -6.09
C ILE A 323 2.07 10.60 -5.69
N GLY A 324 2.14 11.93 -5.72
CA GLY A 324 3.37 12.64 -5.35
C GLY A 324 3.15 14.12 -5.11
N ARG A 325 4.26 14.84 -4.97
CA ARG A 325 4.33 16.30 -4.89
C ARG A 325 4.70 16.88 -6.25
N TYR A 326 4.28 18.09 -6.55
CA TYR A 326 4.70 18.83 -7.73
C TYR A 326 5.05 20.29 -7.42
N ALA A 327 6.20 20.74 -7.94
CA ALA A 327 6.59 22.14 -7.99
C ALA A 327 6.31 22.72 -9.39
N GLY A 328 6.10 24.04 -9.48
CA GLY A 328 5.71 24.72 -10.73
C GLY A 328 4.20 24.76 -10.95
N HIS A 329 3.76 25.40 -12.04
CA HIS A 329 2.36 25.44 -12.47
C HIS A 329 2.24 25.69 -13.97
N GLY A 330 1.07 25.39 -14.56
CA GLY A 330 0.79 25.56 -15.98
C GLY A 330 0.47 24.24 -16.68
N ASP A 331 0.27 24.33 -17.99
CA ASP A 331 0.01 23.16 -18.82
C ASP A 331 1.31 22.40 -19.10
N ALA A 332 1.27 21.08 -18.98
CA ALA A 332 2.39 20.21 -19.25
C ALA A 332 1.92 18.86 -19.81
N ALA A 333 2.69 18.30 -20.73
CA ALA A 333 2.50 16.93 -21.18
C ALA A 333 3.05 15.94 -20.15
N VAL A 334 2.22 14.99 -19.75
CA VAL A 334 2.55 13.83 -18.90
C VAL A 334 2.74 12.62 -19.82
N THR A 335 3.94 12.02 -19.80
CA THR A 335 4.28 10.85 -20.60
C THR A 335 4.43 9.63 -19.71
N LEU A 336 3.62 8.60 -19.96
CA LEU A 336 3.85 7.25 -19.45
C LEU A 336 4.43 6.39 -20.57
N ALA A 337 5.68 5.95 -20.42
CA ALA A 337 6.37 5.11 -21.40
C ALA A 337 6.63 3.72 -20.82
N GLY A 338 6.78 2.71 -21.67
CA GLY A 338 7.12 1.35 -21.27
C GLY A 338 7.28 0.42 -22.46
N THR A 339 7.29 -0.89 -22.23
CA THR A 339 7.42 -1.91 -23.26
C THR A 339 6.15 -2.74 -23.40
N VAL A 340 5.68 -2.93 -24.63
CA VAL A 340 4.53 -3.78 -24.98
C VAL A 340 4.95 -4.74 -26.08
N ALA A 341 4.79 -6.04 -25.89
CA ALA A 341 5.20 -7.06 -26.86
C ALA A 341 6.63 -6.87 -27.41
N GLY A 342 7.53 -6.28 -26.62
CA GLY A 342 8.91 -6.00 -27.03
C GLY A 342 9.15 -4.72 -27.85
N GLY A 343 8.11 -3.91 -28.08
CA GLY A 343 8.22 -2.56 -28.64
C GLY A 343 8.14 -1.51 -27.54
N GLU A 344 8.81 -0.38 -27.74
CA GLU A 344 8.62 0.81 -26.90
C GLU A 344 7.24 1.41 -27.20
N HIS A 345 6.48 1.70 -26.15
CA HIS A 345 5.17 2.35 -26.24
C HIS A 345 5.14 3.56 -25.32
N LYS A 346 4.51 4.63 -25.79
CA LYS A 346 4.38 5.90 -25.06
C LYS A 346 2.95 6.37 -25.14
N VAL A 347 2.41 6.72 -23.99
CA VAL A 347 1.14 7.43 -23.86
C VAL A 347 1.46 8.82 -23.35
N VAL A 348 1.04 9.84 -24.09
CA VAL A 348 1.23 11.24 -23.75
C VAL A 348 -0.13 11.85 -23.54
N ASP A 349 -0.29 12.58 -22.44
CA ASP A 349 -1.51 13.32 -22.19
C ASP A 349 -1.22 14.74 -21.69
N ASP A 350 -2.00 15.71 -22.18
CA ASP A 350 -1.92 17.09 -21.71
C ASP A 350 -2.60 17.21 -20.35
N ALA A 351 -1.92 17.84 -19.40
CA ALA A 351 -2.41 18.00 -18.05
C ALA A 351 -2.12 19.40 -17.48
N ALA A 352 -3.08 19.92 -16.71
CA ALA A 352 -2.96 21.22 -16.07
C ALA A 352 -2.48 21.06 -14.62
N PHE A 353 -1.33 21.66 -14.29
CA PHE A 353 -0.83 21.76 -12.92
C PHE A 353 -1.24 23.11 -12.34
N ALA A 354 -2.33 23.12 -11.58
CA ALA A 354 -2.92 24.35 -11.07
C ALA A 354 -2.00 25.07 -10.08
N LYS A 355 -2.00 26.41 -10.13
CA LYS A 355 -1.35 27.27 -9.13
C LYS A 355 -2.06 27.22 -7.77
N GLN A 356 -3.37 26.97 -7.78
CA GLN A 356 -4.19 26.70 -6.60
C GLN A 356 -5.37 25.82 -7.04
N SER A 357 -5.66 24.77 -6.27
CA SER A 357 -6.76 23.83 -6.50
C SER A 357 -7.10 23.13 -5.20
N ILE A 358 -8.32 23.29 -4.69
CA ILE A 358 -8.78 22.68 -3.44
C ILE A 358 -9.82 21.57 -3.65
N GLU A 359 -10.16 21.27 -4.91
CA GLU A 359 -11.23 20.32 -5.28
C GLU A 359 -10.94 18.89 -4.79
N HIS A 360 -9.67 18.48 -4.83
CA HIS A 360 -9.23 17.11 -4.55
C HIS A 360 -8.57 16.97 -3.17
N ALA A 361 -9.22 17.49 -2.11
CA ALA A 361 -8.70 17.50 -0.74
C ALA A 361 -8.41 16.11 -0.12
N PHE A 362 -8.75 15.01 -0.80
CA PHE A 362 -8.38 13.65 -0.40
C PHE A 362 -6.92 13.28 -0.76
N ILE A 363 -6.32 13.94 -1.76
CA ILE A 363 -4.98 13.61 -2.27
C ILE A 363 -3.90 13.78 -1.19
N PRO A 364 -3.85 14.88 -0.41
CA PRO A 364 -2.80 15.05 0.61
C PRO A 364 -2.74 13.91 1.63
N ARG A 365 -3.89 13.45 2.15
CA ARG A 365 -3.91 12.31 3.08
C ARG A 365 -3.47 11.02 2.43
N LEU A 366 -3.90 10.76 1.20
CA LEU A 366 -3.52 9.54 0.49
C LEU A 366 -2.01 9.54 0.18
N TRP A 367 -1.46 10.70 -0.21
CA TRP A 367 -0.02 10.90 -0.36
C TRP A 367 0.71 10.66 0.95
N ALA A 368 0.26 11.26 2.06
CA ALA A 368 0.89 11.11 3.37
C ALA A 368 0.89 9.65 3.82
N THR A 369 -0.23 8.94 3.62
CA THR A 369 -0.37 7.51 3.91
C THR A 369 0.69 6.69 3.16
N ARG A 370 0.90 6.95 1.86
CA ARG A 370 1.93 6.27 1.06
C ARG A 370 3.35 6.67 1.45
N ARG A 371 3.59 7.95 1.74
CA ARG A 371 4.90 8.45 2.19
C ARG A 371 5.28 7.78 3.51
N ILE A 372 4.36 7.74 4.47
CA ILE A 372 4.53 7.04 5.74
C ILE A 372 4.84 5.57 5.47
N GLY A 373 4.03 4.87 4.68
CA GLY A 373 4.28 3.46 4.35
C GLY A 373 5.67 3.22 3.74
N TYR A 374 6.10 4.10 2.83
CA TYR A 374 7.45 4.06 2.26
C TYR A 374 8.54 4.29 3.31
N LEU A 375 8.42 5.33 4.14
CA LEU A 375 9.40 5.65 5.20
C LEU A 375 9.54 4.52 6.22
N LEU A 376 8.42 3.92 6.62
CA LEU A 376 8.37 2.77 7.52
C LEU A 376 9.04 1.53 6.90
N ASP A 377 8.94 1.34 5.58
CA ASP A 377 9.65 0.28 4.87
C ASP A 377 11.16 0.55 4.84
N GLU A 378 11.56 1.79 4.52
CA GLU A 378 12.98 2.19 4.56
C GLU A 378 13.58 1.96 5.96
N ILE A 379 12.87 2.35 7.03
CA ILE A 379 13.33 2.10 8.41
C ILE A 379 13.45 0.59 8.67
N ARG A 380 12.45 -0.21 8.27
CA ARG A 380 12.45 -1.67 8.49
C ARG A 380 13.57 -2.38 7.72
N LEU A 381 13.84 -1.95 6.48
CA LEU A 381 14.71 -2.67 5.55
C LEU A 381 16.15 -2.13 5.55
N GLN A 382 16.35 -0.83 5.75
CA GLN A 382 17.67 -0.18 5.71
C GLN A 382 18.15 0.31 7.08
N GLY A 383 17.26 0.39 8.07
CA GLY A 383 17.55 0.86 9.42
C GLY A 383 17.01 2.27 9.71
N GLU A 384 16.94 2.60 10.99
CA GLU A 384 16.37 3.87 11.47
C GLU A 384 17.35 5.04 11.31
N SER A 385 16.83 6.20 10.90
CA SER A 385 17.50 7.49 11.03
C SER A 385 16.56 8.51 11.69
N GLY A 386 17.14 9.52 12.35
CA GLY A 386 16.38 10.59 13.00
C GLY A 386 15.45 11.32 12.02
N GLU A 387 15.94 11.64 10.82
CA GLU A 387 15.17 12.33 9.78
C GLU A 387 13.94 11.52 9.31
N LEU A 388 14.10 10.21 9.08
CA LEU A 388 12.98 9.36 8.65
C LEU A 388 11.90 9.28 9.74
N LYS A 389 12.34 9.14 10.99
CA LYS A 389 11.46 9.07 12.16
C LYS A 389 10.69 10.37 12.37
N GLU A 390 11.36 11.51 12.30
CA GLU A 390 10.73 12.84 12.43
C GLU A 390 9.68 13.07 11.34
N GLU A 391 9.97 12.72 10.08
CA GLU A 391 9.00 12.86 8.98
C GLU A 391 7.79 11.93 9.16
N VAL A 392 7.99 10.68 9.61
CA VAL A 392 6.88 9.76 9.93
C VAL A 392 5.98 10.35 11.02
N VAL A 393 6.55 10.85 12.11
CA VAL A 393 5.80 11.43 13.24
C VAL A 393 5.01 12.67 12.79
N ALA A 394 5.65 13.57 12.03
CA ALA A 394 5.01 14.78 11.54
C ALA A 394 3.82 14.47 10.64
N LEU A 395 3.98 13.58 9.65
CA LEU A 395 2.91 13.21 8.72
C LEU A 395 1.80 12.41 9.41
N ALA A 396 2.15 11.47 10.28
CA ALA A 396 1.18 10.63 10.95
C ALA A 396 0.27 11.44 11.88
N ARG A 397 0.83 12.40 12.62
CA ARG A 397 0.05 13.35 13.42
C ARG A 397 -0.86 14.20 12.54
N ALA A 398 -0.31 14.81 11.49
CA ALA A 398 -1.02 15.73 10.63
C ALA A 398 -2.21 15.09 9.90
N PHE A 399 -2.06 13.83 9.46
CA PHE A 399 -3.05 13.13 8.64
C PHE A 399 -3.79 11.99 9.37
N GLY A 400 -3.57 11.85 10.68
CA GLY A 400 -4.25 10.86 11.53
C GLY A 400 -3.95 9.42 11.14
N VAL A 401 -2.75 9.15 10.62
CA VAL A 401 -2.34 7.80 10.19
C VAL A 401 -1.70 7.10 11.38
N VAL A 402 -2.34 6.03 11.86
CA VAL A 402 -1.78 5.22 12.93
C VAL A 402 -0.64 4.38 12.37
N THR A 403 0.52 4.45 13.02
CA THR A 403 1.69 3.65 12.68
C THR A 403 2.25 2.97 13.93
N PRO A 404 3.10 1.94 13.78
CA PRO A 404 3.86 1.40 14.91
C PRO A 404 4.71 2.43 15.67
N TYR A 405 5.03 3.55 15.01
CA TYR A 405 5.93 4.60 15.49
C TYR A 405 5.17 5.66 16.31
N THR A 406 3.85 5.78 16.15
CA THR A 406 3.15 7.00 16.59
C THR A 406 2.70 7.01 18.05
N SER A 407 2.45 5.86 18.68
CA SER A 407 1.93 5.84 20.05
C SER A 407 2.97 6.31 21.08
N TYR A 408 4.24 5.92 20.91
CA TYR A 408 5.33 6.38 21.77
C TYR A 408 5.93 7.70 21.29
N LEU A 409 6.17 7.85 19.98
CA LEU A 409 6.97 8.97 19.46
C LEU A 409 6.21 10.29 19.37
N ILE A 410 4.88 10.27 19.20
CA ILE A 410 4.11 11.52 19.27
C ILE A 410 4.19 12.11 20.68
N VAL A 411 4.16 11.28 21.72
CA VAL A 411 4.27 11.75 23.12
C VAL A 411 5.65 12.35 23.41
N GLU A 412 6.72 11.72 22.91
CA GLU A 412 8.08 12.27 23.02
C GLU A 412 8.23 13.60 22.26
N ASP A 413 7.75 13.66 21.01
CA ASP A 413 7.80 14.86 20.17
C ASP A 413 7.05 16.03 20.81
N GLU A 414 5.82 15.82 21.29
CA GLU A 414 5.05 16.87 21.93
C GLU A 414 5.71 17.42 23.21
N ALA A 415 6.40 16.54 23.96
CA ALA A 415 7.20 16.96 25.09
C ALA A 415 8.39 17.83 24.66
N LEU A 416 9.11 17.43 23.61
CA LEU A 416 10.24 18.19 23.03
C LEU A 416 9.81 19.54 22.48
N ARG A 417 8.63 19.62 21.85
CA ARG A 417 8.04 20.87 21.33
C ARG A 417 7.37 21.74 22.40
N ASN A 418 7.46 21.36 23.68
CA ASN A 418 6.83 22.07 24.79
C ASN A 418 5.31 22.27 24.63
N VAL A 419 4.60 21.32 24.02
CA VAL A 419 3.13 21.37 23.92
C VAL A 419 2.54 21.34 25.34
N PRO A 420 1.61 22.25 25.70
CA PRO A 420 0.96 22.25 27.00
C PRO A 420 0.28 20.90 27.29
N VAL A 421 0.38 20.38 28.52
CA VAL A 421 -0.16 19.04 28.88
C VAL A 421 -1.65 18.90 28.50
N ALA A 422 -2.44 19.94 28.72
CA ALA A 422 -3.86 19.97 28.37
C ALA A 422 -4.13 19.87 26.84
N ALA A 423 -3.14 20.21 26.01
CA ALA A 423 -3.23 20.13 24.55
C ALA A 423 -2.48 18.92 23.96
N ARG A 424 -1.81 18.10 24.79
CA ARG A 424 -1.09 16.91 24.34
C ARG A 424 -2.04 15.79 23.91
N THR A 425 -1.63 15.03 22.90
CA THR A 425 -2.25 13.75 22.55
C THR A 425 -1.90 12.68 23.58
N MET A 426 -2.69 11.62 23.66
CA MET A 426 -2.47 10.46 24.54
C MET A 426 -2.16 10.83 25.99
N GLN A 427 -2.97 11.71 26.60
CA GLN A 427 -2.76 12.20 27.98
C GLN A 427 -2.62 11.08 29.02
N GLU A 428 -3.35 9.97 28.88
CA GLU A 428 -3.20 8.82 29.78
C GLU A 428 -1.79 8.19 29.74
N MET A 429 -1.10 8.24 28.59
CA MET A 429 0.30 7.81 28.50
C MET A 429 1.25 8.84 29.10
N ASN A 430 0.82 10.10 29.21
CA ASN A 430 1.63 11.13 29.83
C ASN A 430 1.79 10.91 31.33
N ASP A 431 0.69 10.52 31.96
CA ASP A 431 0.59 10.32 33.41
C ASP A 431 1.13 8.94 33.86
N ASP A 432 1.23 7.97 32.94
CA ASP A 432 1.72 6.61 33.22
C ASP A 432 3.10 6.34 32.58
N GLY A 433 4.16 6.75 33.28
CA GLY A 433 5.54 6.59 32.82
C GLY A 433 5.96 5.12 32.58
N ALA A 434 5.38 4.17 33.32
CA ALA A 434 5.64 2.75 33.13
C ALA A 434 4.98 2.22 31.84
N ARG A 435 3.78 2.69 31.52
CA ARG A 435 3.12 2.43 30.23
C ARG A 435 3.92 3.03 29.08
N ARG A 436 4.46 4.24 29.23
CA ARG A 436 5.31 4.87 28.21
C ARG A 436 6.59 4.06 27.94
N ALA A 437 7.29 3.64 29.00
CA ALA A 437 8.52 2.83 28.87
C ALA A 437 8.26 1.48 28.18
N ARG A 438 7.13 0.82 28.49
CA ARG A 438 6.71 -0.45 27.86
C ARG A 438 6.39 -0.27 26.38
N ALA A 439 5.62 0.76 26.02
CA ALA A 439 5.34 1.07 24.62
C ALA A 439 6.63 1.31 23.81
N GLY A 440 7.62 1.99 24.41
CA GLY A 440 8.94 2.18 23.80
C GLY A 440 9.76 0.88 23.64
N ALA A 441 9.57 -0.11 24.51
CA ALA A 441 10.24 -1.41 24.40
C ALA A 441 9.61 -2.29 23.29
N ALA A 442 8.28 -2.41 23.30
CA ALA A 442 7.53 -3.13 22.26
C ALA A 442 7.80 -2.52 20.86
N TYR A 443 7.90 -1.19 20.79
CA TYR A 443 8.35 -0.47 19.59
C TYR A 443 9.70 -0.98 19.06
N ARG A 444 10.73 -1.05 19.92
CA ARG A 444 12.08 -1.48 19.52
C ARG A 444 12.11 -2.94 19.06
N GLU A 445 11.37 -3.80 19.75
CA GLU A 445 11.25 -5.21 19.40
C GLU A 445 10.59 -5.40 18.03
N MET A 446 9.48 -4.71 17.79
CA MET A 446 8.78 -4.72 16.50
C MET A 446 9.67 -4.23 15.35
N ALA A 447 10.48 -3.20 15.59
CA ALA A 447 11.40 -2.66 14.58
C ALA A 447 12.54 -3.65 14.24
N GLN A 448 12.92 -4.53 15.17
CA GLN A 448 14.03 -5.48 14.98
C GLN A 448 13.58 -6.85 14.45
N ALA A 449 12.38 -7.31 14.82
CA ALA A 449 11.88 -8.65 14.50
C ALA A 449 11.74 -8.90 12.98
N GLU A 450 12.29 -10.02 12.51
CA GLU A 450 12.29 -10.40 11.08
C GLU A 450 11.27 -11.48 10.73
N ALA A 451 10.79 -12.20 11.74
CA ALA A 451 9.89 -13.34 11.63
C ALA A 451 8.92 -13.37 12.82
N GLY A 452 7.90 -14.22 12.72
CA GLY A 452 6.82 -14.31 13.70
C GLY A 452 5.59 -13.51 13.29
N GLU A 453 4.49 -13.73 14.01
CA GLU A 453 3.19 -13.13 13.69
C GLU A 453 3.24 -11.60 13.72
N ALA A 454 3.94 -11.03 14.71
CA ALA A 454 4.12 -9.59 14.81
C ALA A 454 4.81 -9.00 13.57
N SER A 455 5.88 -9.62 13.08
CA SER A 455 6.59 -9.18 11.86
C SER A 455 5.72 -9.30 10.61
N VAL A 456 5.01 -10.42 10.43
CA VAL A 456 4.11 -10.60 9.27
C VAL A 456 2.99 -9.56 9.28
N ARG A 457 2.34 -9.35 10.42
CA ARG A 457 1.27 -8.34 10.55
C ARG A 457 1.80 -6.91 10.41
N GLY A 458 3.01 -6.65 10.90
CA GLY A 458 3.71 -5.38 10.71
C GLY A 458 4.00 -5.10 9.23
N ALA A 459 4.49 -6.10 8.50
CA ALA A 459 4.71 -6.02 7.06
C ALA A 459 3.40 -5.82 6.29
N GLN A 460 2.32 -6.53 6.64
CA GLN A 460 0.98 -6.32 6.07
C GLN A 460 0.43 -4.92 6.33
N SER A 461 0.57 -4.41 7.55
CA SER A 461 0.23 -3.03 7.91
C SER A 461 0.96 -2.06 7.00
N ASN A 462 2.27 -2.26 6.82
CA ASN A 462 3.06 -1.31 6.07
C ASN A 462 2.82 -1.37 4.56
N ALA A 463 2.64 -2.58 4.01
CA ALA A 463 2.24 -2.77 2.63
C ALA A 463 0.89 -2.09 2.33
N SER A 464 -0.05 -2.14 3.28
CA SER A 464 -1.36 -1.46 3.16
C SER A 464 -1.21 0.07 3.08
N LEU A 465 -0.26 0.65 3.84
CA LEU A 465 0.06 2.08 3.76
C LEU A 465 0.78 2.44 2.44
N LYS A 466 1.83 1.69 2.09
CA LYS A 466 2.68 1.94 0.91
C LYS A 466 1.91 1.84 -0.41
N SER A 467 0.89 0.97 -0.46
CA SER A 467 0.05 0.74 -1.64
C SER A 467 -1.32 1.40 -1.57
N ALA A 468 -1.61 2.18 -0.51
CA ALA A 468 -2.92 2.77 -0.25
C ALA A 468 -3.54 3.42 -1.50
N ALA A 469 -4.68 2.92 -1.95
CA ALA A 469 -5.38 3.44 -3.12
C ALA A 469 -6.58 4.31 -2.75
N ASN A 470 -7.06 4.25 -1.50
CA ASN A 470 -8.23 4.96 -0.99
C ASN A 470 -8.12 5.16 0.53
N ALA A 471 -9.04 5.92 1.11
CA ALA A 471 -9.05 6.25 2.53
C ALA A 471 -9.10 5.02 3.45
N PRO A 472 -9.90 3.97 3.18
CA PRO A 472 -9.95 2.77 4.04
C PRO A 472 -8.63 2.00 4.16
N ALA A 473 -7.68 2.18 3.23
CA ALA A 473 -6.37 1.54 3.35
C ALA A 473 -5.62 1.93 4.64
N ALA A 474 -5.79 3.17 5.11
CA ALA A 474 -5.22 3.63 6.38
C ALA A 474 -5.89 2.95 7.59
N ASP A 475 -7.20 2.71 7.52
CA ASP A 475 -7.94 2.00 8.58
C ASP A 475 -7.56 0.51 8.62
N GLN A 476 -7.37 -0.11 7.45
CA GLN A 476 -6.90 -1.47 7.33
C GLN A 476 -5.48 -1.63 7.89
N ALA A 477 -4.58 -0.69 7.57
CA ALA A 477 -3.24 -0.65 8.16
C ALA A 477 -3.30 -0.54 9.69
N ARG A 478 -4.16 0.33 10.24
CA ARG A 478 -4.37 0.44 11.69
C ARG A 478 -4.81 -0.89 12.32
N ILE A 479 -5.70 -1.65 11.67
CA ILE A 479 -6.14 -2.98 12.15
C ILE A 479 -4.95 -3.95 12.20
N TYR A 480 -4.14 -4.00 11.15
CA TYR A 480 -2.95 -4.85 11.13
C TYR A 480 -1.90 -4.43 12.17
N ALA A 481 -1.67 -3.13 12.34
CA ALA A 481 -0.77 -2.60 13.36
C ALA A 481 -1.24 -2.99 14.78
N LYS A 482 -2.54 -2.89 15.06
CA LYS A 482 -3.10 -3.33 16.35
C LYS A 482 -2.85 -4.83 16.58
N ARG A 483 -3.20 -5.67 15.60
CA ARG A 483 -2.99 -7.12 15.73
C ARG A 483 -1.51 -7.52 15.85
N SER A 484 -0.61 -6.75 15.23
CA SER A 484 0.83 -6.92 15.39
C SER A 484 1.27 -6.65 16.83
N ALA A 485 0.77 -5.57 17.44
CA ALA A 485 1.02 -5.27 18.86
C ALA A 485 0.44 -6.35 19.79
N ASP A 486 -0.81 -6.77 19.56
CA ASP A 486 -1.46 -7.83 20.36
C ASP A 486 -0.64 -9.15 20.33
N ALA A 487 -0.02 -9.48 19.19
CA ALA A 487 0.82 -10.67 19.04
C ALA A 487 2.13 -10.59 19.86
N LEU A 488 2.70 -9.40 20.06
CA LEU A 488 3.87 -9.20 20.92
C LEU A 488 3.50 -9.34 22.41
N ASP A 489 2.33 -8.85 22.80
CA ASP A 489 1.83 -8.97 24.17
C ASP A 489 1.60 -10.45 24.55
N HIS A 490 0.98 -11.23 23.66
CA HIS A 490 0.74 -12.65 23.90
C HIS A 490 2.01 -13.50 24.04
N ALA A 491 3.10 -13.12 23.38
CA ALA A 491 4.39 -13.81 23.50
C ALA A 491 5.02 -13.67 24.90
N ASN A 492 4.59 -12.68 25.70
CA ASN A 492 5.19 -12.33 26.99
C ASN A 492 4.48 -12.92 28.24
N MET A 493 3.45 -13.79 28.09
CA MET A 493 2.80 -14.65 29.11
C MET A 493 2.49 -14.10 30.52
N ASP A 494 2.54 -12.79 30.74
CA ASP A 494 2.02 -12.09 31.90
C ASP A 494 1.35 -10.81 31.39
N TYR A 495 0.38 -10.26 32.10
CA TYR A 495 -0.27 -8.95 31.89
C TYR A 495 -1.70 -8.91 31.32
N ASP A 496 -2.63 -8.78 32.26
CA ASP A 496 -4.00 -8.30 32.11
C ASP A 496 -4.03 -6.75 32.03
N SER A 497 -3.73 -6.18 30.86
CA SER A 497 -4.01 -4.75 30.57
C SER A 497 -4.06 -4.43 29.07
N ALA A 498 -4.80 -5.21 28.30
CA ALA A 498 -5.03 -4.93 26.88
C ALA A 498 -5.99 -3.74 26.70
N THR A 499 -5.46 -2.51 26.84
CA THR A 499 -6.14 -1.31 26.30
C THR A 499 -5.38 -0.87 25.06
N PRO A 500 -6.01 -0.82 23.87
CA PRO A 500 -5.31 -0.46 22.64
C PRO A 500 -4.62 0.90 22.76
N LEU A 501 -3.35 0.96 22.37
CA LEU A 501 -2.46 2.13 22.27
C LEU A 501 -2.90 3.18 21.22
N THR A 502 -4.20 3.24 20.88
CA THR A 502 -4.71 4.13 19.84
C THR A 502 -5.72 5.10 20.43
N GLN A 503 -5.30 6.36 20.56
CA GLN A 503 -6.23 7.47 20.72
C GLN A 503 -7.22 7.47 19.53
N GLN A 504 -8.49 7.74 19.78
CA GLN A 504 -9.45 7.88 18.70
C GLN A 504 -9.08 9.11 17.87
N SER A 505 -8.75 8.90 16.60
CA SER A 505 -8.49 9.97 15.63
C SER A 505 -9.51 9.90 14.49
N LEU A 506 -9.89 11.06 13.98
CA LEU A 506 -10.79 11.22 12.85
C LEU A 506 -10.19 12.20 11.85
N TYR A 507 -10.08 11.79 10.60
CA TYR A 507 -9.74 12.71 9.52
C TYR A 507 -11.00 13.19 8.82
N ARG A 508 -11.18 14.51 8.75
CA ARG A 508 -12.32 15.17 8.10
C ARG A 508 -11.83 16.33 7.24
N ASN A 509 -11.97 16.15 5.92
CA ASN A 509 -11.83 17.20 4.92
C ASN A 509 -10.62 18.13 5.16
N GLY A 510 -9.42 17.56 5.12
CA GLY A 510 -8.18 18.31 5.35
C GLY A 510 -7.69 18.34 6.80
N LYS A 511 -8.55 18.10 7.79
CA LYS A 511 -8.20 18.18 9.22
C LYS A 511 -8.17 16.84 9.92
N THR A 512 -7.27 16.71 10.89
CA THR A 512 -7.21 15.55 11.80
C THR A 512 -7.64 15.99 13.19
N PHE A 513 -8.63 15.31 13.73
CA PHE A 513 -9.12 15.48 15.10
C PHE A 513 -8.67 14.29 15.94
N VAL A 514 -8.26 14.57 17.17
CA VAL A 514 -7.90 13.56 18.17
C VAL A 514 -8.80 13.74 19.39
N LEU A 515 -9.33 12.65 19.92
CA LEU A 515 -10.21 12.70 21.08
C LEU A 515 -9.38 12.80 22.37
N ASN A 516 -9.38 13.97 23.00
CA ASN A 516 -8.76 14.26 24.29
C ASN A 516 -9.84 14.27 25.38
N GLY A 517 -9.96 13.17 26.14
CA GLY A 517 -11.05 13.00 27.09
C GLY A 517 -12.41 13.00 26.38
N ALA A 518 -13.23 14.04 26.60
CA ALA A 518 -14.51 14.21 25.93
C ALA A 518 -14.49 15.24 24.78
N GLN A 519 -13.34 15.88 24.52
CA GLN A 519 -13.18 16.95 23.53
C GLN A 519 -12.39 16.46 22.30
N TRP A 520 -12.93 16.69 21.11
CA TRP A 520 -12.20 16.51 19.86
C TRP A 520 -11.31 17.72 19.61
N VAL A 521 -10.02 17.50 19.43
CA VAL A 521 -9.05 18.57 19.22
C VAL A 521 -8.47 18.46 17.82
N ASP A 522 -8.61 19.50 17.01
CA ASP A 522 -7.88 19.66 15.76
C ASP A 522 -6.38 19.65 16.05
N THR A 523 -5.63 18.73 15.44
CA THR A 523 -4.17 18.63 15.61
C THR A 523 -3.44 19.93 15.25
N GLU A 524 -4.02 20.79 14.41
CA GLU A 524 -3.48 22.11 14.10
C GLU A 524 -3.48 23.04 15.34
N ALA A 525 -4.39 22.83 16.30
CA ALA A 525 -4.44 23.59 17.55
C ALA A 525 -3.16 23.42 18.38
N GLN A 526 -2.40 22.35 18.16
CA GLN A 526 -1.13 22.06 18.84
C GLN A 526 0.08 22.76 18.20
N THR A 527 -0.14 23.58 17.17
CA THR A 527 0.93 24.36 16.52
C THR A 527 1.17 25.67 17.26
N GLN A 528 2.40 26.17 17.22
CA GLN A 528 2.74 27.46 17.84
C GLN A 528 1.91 28.60 17.26
N ARG A 529 1.69 28.60 15.95
CA ARG A 529 0.80 29.54 15.25
C ARG A 529 -0.62 29.55 15.85
N ALA A 530 -1.20 28.37 16.03
CA ALA A 530 -2.57 28.27 16.53
C ALA A 530 -2.72 28.73 17.99
N GLN A 531 -1.67 28.56 18.81
CA GLN A 531 -1.66 29.01 20.20
C GLN A 531 -1.67 30.55 20.35
N GLU A 532 -1.31 31.29 19.29
CA GLU A 532 -1.37 32.76 19.24
C GLU A 532 -2.73 33.29 18.76
N LEU A 533 -3.61 32.42 18.23
CA LEU A 533 -4.92 32.81 17.73
C LEU A 533 -5.88 33.15 18.88
N LYS A 534 -6.80 34.10 18.62
CA LYS A 534 -7.88 34.40 19.55
C LYS A 534 -8.81 33.20 19.66
N VAL A 535 -9.18 32.85 20.90
CA VAL A 535 -10.10 31.75 21.21
C VAL A 535 -11.52 32.29 21.32
N GLU A 536 -12.42 31.75 20.49
CA GLU A 536 -13.85 32.00 20.51
C GLU A 536 -14.57 30.78 21.10
N ARG A 537 -15.18 30.92 22.28
CA ARG A 537 -15.94 29.84 22.93
C ARG A 537 -17.41 29.90 22.50
N VAL A 538 -17.94 28.77 22.04
CA VAL A 538 -19.28 28.70 21.42
C VAL A 538 -20.06 27.53 22.00
N ALA A 539 -21.27 27.80 22.51
CA ALA A 539 -22.12 26.73 23.00
C ALA A 539 -22.65 25.87 21.83
N PHE A 540 -22.57 24.55 21.97
CA PHE A 540 -23.10 23.60 21.00
C PHE A 540 -24.59 23.87 20.76
N ASN A 541 -25.02 23.81 19.49
CA ASN A 541 -26.41 24.05 19.08
C ASN A 541 -26.96 25.46 19.38
N SER A 542 -26.11 26.45 19.66
CA SER A 542 -26.49 27.87 19.76
C SER A 542 -26.65 28.53 18.39
N ASP A 543 -27.28 29.71 18.34
CA ASP A 543 -27.34 30.50 17.10
C ASP A 543 -25.94 30.79 16.54
N ARG A 544 -24.98 31.10 17.42
CA ARG A 544 -23.58 31.34 17.04
C ARG A 544 -22.90 30.09 16.48
N TYR A 545 -23.23 28.90 16.99
CA TYR A 545 -22.75 27.63 16.41
C TYR A 545 -23.23 27.48 14.96
N PHE A 546 -24.51 27.75 14.69
CA PHE A 546 -25.04 27.68 13.33
C PHE A 546 -24.57 28.81 12.41
N GLU A 547 -24.22 29.98 12.95
CA GLU A 547 -23.52 31.02 12.17
C GLU A 547 -22.16 30.51 11.68
N ILE A 548 -21.36 29.91 12.57
CA ILE A 548 -20.03 29.36 12.23
C ILE A 548 -20.15 28.23 11.20
N VAL A 549 -21.12 27.32 11.37
CA VAL A 549 -21.41 26.25 10.41
C VAL A 549 -21.72 26.78 9.01
N ARG A 550 -22.30 27.99 8.91
CA ARG A 550 -22.64 28.60 7.61
C ARG A 550 -21.48 29.38 6.99
N GLU A 551 -20.37 29.59 7.70
CA GLU A 551 -19.21 30.32 7.16
C GLU A 551 -18.59 29.61 5.96
N ASN A 552 -18.51 28.27 5.97
CA ASN A 552 -18.29 27.44 4.79
C ASN A 552 -18.79 25.99 5.00
N THR A 553 -18.91 25.23 3.91
CA THR A 553 -19.36 23.82 3.95
C THR A 553 -18.41 22.91 4.72
N ASP A 554 -17.12 23.25 4.78
CA ASP A 554 -16.09 22.42 5.41
C ASP A 554 -16.19 22.47 6.94
N VAL A 555 -16.49 23.65 7.50
CA VAL A 555 -16.68 23.88 8.94
C VAL A 555 -17.82 23.03 9.45
N ALA A 556 -18.92 22.89 8.71
CA ALA A 556 -20.02 21.99 9.05
C ALA A 556 -19.53 20.55 9.27
N GLN A 557 -18.64 20.07 8.39
CA GLN A 557 -18.07 18.72 8.52
C GLN A 557 -17.12 18.61 9.71
N TRP A 558 -16.32 19.65 9.97
CA TRP A 558 -15.38 19.68 11.08
C TRP A 558 -16.05 19.73 12.45
N VAL A 559 -17.06 20.58 12.65
CA VAL A 559 -17.74 20.67 13.96
C VAL A 559 -18.72 19.52 14.21
N SER A 560 -19.02 18.71 13.17
CA SER A 560 -19.88 17.53 13.32
C SER A 560 -19.21 16.33 13.99
N VAL A 561 -17.88 16.37 14.22
CA VAL A 561 -17.13 15.27 14.84
C VAL A 561 -17.55 14.98 16.28
N GLY A 562 -18.15 15.95 16.97
CA GLY A 562 -18.69 15.76 18.30
C GLY A 562 -19.33 17.02 18.87
N GLN A 563 -19.73 16.95 20.14
CA GLN A 563 -20.38 18.07 20.84
C GLN A 563 -19.38 19.01 21.52
N ASN A 564 -18.17 18.51 21.80
CA ASN A 564 -17.06 19.28 22.34
C ASN A 564 -15.93 19.23 21.29
N VAL A 565 -15.62 20.37 20.65
CA VAL A 565 -14.67 20.43 19.54
C VAL A 565 -13.81 21.68 19.63
N GLN A 566 -12.49 21.53 19.59
CA GLN A 566 -11.53 22.61 19.40
C GLN A 566 -11.05 22.58 17.94
N LEU A 567 -11.29 23.66 17.21
CA LEU A 567 -11.08 23.77 15.77
C LEU A 567 -10.26 25.01 15.44
N VAL A 568 -9.24 24.88 14.58
CA VAL A 568 -8.49 26.02 14.06
C VAL A 568 -9.10 26.50 12.75
N LEU A 569 -9.55 27.74 12.70
CA LEU A 569 -9.91 28.45 11.49
C LEU A 569 -8.74 29.37 11.06
N ALA A 570 -8.84 29.96 9.87
CA ALA A 570 -7.75 30.76 9.30
C ALA A 570 -7.28 31.92 10.21
N ASP A 571 -8.21 32.54 10.95
CA ASP A 571 -7.99 33.74 11.75
C ASP A 571 -8.23 33.58 13.26
N ARG A 572 -8.79 32.44 13.70
CA ARG A 572 -9.17 32.21 15.10
C ARG A 572 -9.26 30.73 15.45
N MET A 573 -9.24 30.43 16.74
CA MET A 573 -9.55 29.11 17.27
C MET A 573 -10.98 29.11 17.82
N VAL A 574 -11.80 28.14 17.43
CA VAL A 574 -13.17 27.96 17.91
C VAL A 574 -13.20 26.79 18.88
N GLU A 575 -13.73 27.02 20.09
CA GLU A 575 -13.97 25.98 21.09
C GLU A 575 -15.48 25.79 21.26
N VAL A 576 -16.02 24.76 20.61
CA VAL A 576 -17.40 24.30 20.80
C VAL A 576 -17.47 23.47 22.08
N TYR A 577 -18.43 23.78 22.95
CA TYR A 577 -18.66 23.04 24.18
C TYR A 577 -20.14 22.73 24.38
N ALA A 578 -20.43 21.55 24.94
CA ALA A 578 -21.72 21.18 25.47
C ALA A 578 -21.62 21.12 27.01
N GLU A 579 -22.58 21.73 27.71
CA GLU A 579 -22.67 21.68 29.18
C GLU A 579 -23.00 20.27 29.72
#